data_AF-A0A444X0F9-F1
#
_entry.id   AF-A0A444X0F9-F1
#
_cell.length_a   1.000
_cell.length_b   1.000
_cell.length_c   1.000
_cell.angle_alpha   90.00
_cell.angle_beta   90.00
_cell.angle_gamma   90.00
#
_symmetry.space_group_name_H-M   'P 1'
#
loop_
_entity.id
_entity.type
_entity.pdbx_description
1 polymer ?
#
loop_
_entity_poly.entity_id
_entity_poly.type
_entity_poly.pdbx_seq_one_letter_code
_entity_poly.pdbx_strand_id
1 'polypeptide(L)'
;MASRKKSLGSYDPEPSFRGFAVDIHPGAKIGSGILLDHATGLVVGETAVTGNNVSILHSVTLGETGKASGDRHPKIGDGVLIGAGTCILGNIKVGECAKIGAGSVVIKDVPPRTTVVGNPAKLVGGKNNPVKLDKMPSFTMDHTSNITEFYDYCI
;
A
#
# COMPACT_ATOMS: atom_id res chain seq x y z
N MET A 1 -28.71 -11.22 -12.12
CA MET A 1 -28.92 -11.05 -10.67
C MET A 1 -28.06 -9.89 -10.18
N ALA A 2 -28.67 -8.76 -9.88
CA ALA A 2 -27.95 -7.58 -9.38
C ALA A 2 -27.54 -7.82 -7.92
N SER A 3 -26.24 -7.69 -7.64
CA SER A 3 -25.72 -7.73 -6.28
C SER A 3 -26.34 -6.59 -5.48
N ARG A 4 -27.09 -6.93 -4.42
CA ARG A 4 -27.62 -5.94 -3.47
C ARG A 4 -26.41 -5.20 -2.89
N LYS A 5 -26.25 -3.92 -3.23
CA LYS A 5 -25.41 -3.00 -2.44
C LYS A 5 -25.91 -3.10 -1.00
N LYS A 6 -25.13 -3.72 -0.11
CA LYS A 6 -25.39 -3.63 1.34
C LYS A 6 -25.46 -2.13 1.66
N SER A 7 -26.44 -1.73 2.48
CA SER A 7 -26.52 -0.37 2.99
C SER A 7 -25.14 0.05 3.49
N LEU A 8 -24.73 1.30 3.24
CA LEU A 8 -23.56 1.87 3.90
C LEU A 8 -23.69 1.57 5.39
N GLY A 9 -22.88 0.64 5.91
CA GLY A 9 -22.68 0.56 7.35
C GLY A 9 -22.18 1.93 7.75
N SER A 10 -22.81 2.53 8.77
CA SER A 10 -22.47 3.85 9.27
C SER A 10 -21.04 3.84 9.83
N TYR A 11 -20.06 3.96 8.94
CA TYR A 11 -18.71 4.31 9.31
C TYR A 11 -18.61 5.82 9.20
N ASP A 12 -18.84 6.49 10.32
CA ASP A 12 -18.44 7.87 10.48
C ASP A 12 -17.00 7.88 10.98
N PRO A 13 -16.03 8.37 10.20
CA PRO A 13 -14.68 8.52 10.71
C PRO A 13 -14.72 9.45 11.93
N GLU A 14 -14.03 9.05 13.00
CA GLU A 14 -13.96 9.83 14.24
C GLU A 14 -13.60 11.29 13.92
N PRO A 15 -14.17 12.28 14.63
CA PRO A 15 -14.01 13.71 14.31
C PRO A 15 -12.55 14.16 14.17
N SER A 16 -11.62 13.50 14.86
CA SER A 16 -10.18 13.75 14.76
C SER A 16 -9.62 13.52 13.36
N PHE A 17 -10.11 12.53 12.62
CA PHE A 17 -9.59 12.15 11.30
C PHE A 17 -10.09 13.05 10.17
N ARG A 18 -11.27 13.66 10.33
CA ARG A 18 -11.84 14.63 9.37
C ARG A 18 -10.99 15.88 9.22
N GLY A 19 -10.27 16.31 10.27
CA GLY A 19 -9.40 17.47 10.24
C GLY A 19 -8.09 17.26 9.46
N PHE A 20 -7.61 16.02 9.35
CA PHE A 20 -6.32 15.70 8.73
C PHE A 20 -6.44 15.13 7.31
N ALA A 21 -7.66 14.93 6.80
CA ALA A 21 -7.91 14.23 5.54
C ALA A 21 -7.25 12.84 5.48
N VAL A 22 -7.18 12.15 6.61
CA VAL A 22 -6.63 10.79 6.77
C VAL A 22 -7.77 9.93 7.31
N ASP A 23 -8.11 8.84 6.63
CA ASP A 23 -9.14 7.91 7.06
C ASP A 23 -8.51 6.56 7.41
N ILE A 24 -8.43 6.25 8.70
CA ILE A 24 -7.95 4.97 9.20
C ILE A 24 -9.08 4.35 10.00
N HIS A 25 -9.63 3.25 9.49
CA HIS A 25 -10.65 2.51 10.21
C HIS A 25 -10.11 2.02 11.57
N PRO A 26 -10.85 2.16 12.69
CA PRO A 26 -10.37 1.82 14.03
C PRO A 26 -10.07 0.32 14.20
N GLY A 27 -10.65 -0.53 13.35
CA GLY A 27 -10.33 -1.96 13.26
C GLY A 27 -8.98 -2.28 12.62
N ALA A 28 -8.37 -1.33 11.90
CA ALA A 28 -7.07 -1.53 11.26
C ALA A 28 -5.98 -1.75 12.30
N LYS A 29 -5.06 -2.67 12.03
CA LYS A 29 -3.94 -2.96 12.91
C LYS A 29 -2.69 -2.30 12.38
N ILE A 30 -2.14 -1.36 13.14
CA ILE A 30 -0.98 -0.56 12.75
C ILE A 30 0.17 -0.87 13.71
N GLY A 31 1.33 -1.23 13.17
CA GLY A 31 2.55 -1.47 13.93
C GLY A 31 3.19 -0.20 14.47
N SER A 32 4.43 -0.33 14.94
CA SER A 32 5.23 0.77 15.51
C SER A 32 6.23 1.32 14.50
N GLY A 33 6.68 2.57 14.70
CA GLY A 33 7.66 3.20 13.80
C GLY A 33 7.09 3.58 12.43
N ILE A 34 5.81 3.94 12.36
CA ILE A 34 5.14 4.32 11.11
C ILE A 34 5.45 5.78 10.78
N LEU A 35 5.94 6.02 9.57
CA LEU A 35 6.03 7.36 8.99
C LEU A 35 4.85 7.56 8.05
N LEU A 36 3.98 8.51 8.37
CA LEU A 36 2.94 9.01 7.47
C LEU A 36 3.42 10.35 6.91
N ASP A 37 4.02 10.34 5.72
CA ASP A 37 4.58 11.54 5.10
C ASP A 37 3.54 12.23 4.22
N HIS A 38 3.33 13.53 4.47
CA HIS A 38 2.24 14.38 3.97
C HIS A 38 0.82 13.91 4.36
N ALA A 39 0.55 12.60 4.39
CA ALA A 39 -0.63 11.88 4.87
C ALA A 39 -1.97 12.18 4.17
N THR A 40 -2.16 13.37 3.58
CA THR A 40 -3.41 13.81 2.95
C THR A 40 -3.97 12.78 1.96
N GLY A 41 -5.20 12.36 2.17
CA GLY A 41 -5.91 11.38 1.35
C GLY A 41 -5.53 9.92 1.63
N LEU A 42 -4.81 9.62 2.71
CA LEU A 42 -4.57 8.24 3.16
C LEU A 42 -5.90 7.56 3.52
N VAL A 43 -6.13 6.36 3.01
CA VAL A 43 -7.27 5.51 3.34
C VAL A 43 -6.78 4.13 3.77
N VAL A 44 -7.16 3.70 4.97
CA VAL A 44 -6.81 2.38 5.52
C VAL A 44 -8.08 1.68 6.01
N GLY A 45 -8.45 0.59 5.35
CA GLY A 45 -9.69 -0.11 5.65
C GLY A 45 -9.62 -1.06 6.85
N GLU A 46 -10.80 -1.49 7.30
CA GLU A 46 -11.05 -2.20 8.57
C GLU A 46 -10.11 -3.37 8.88
N THR A 47 -9.84 -4.22 7.90
CA THR A 47 -9.06 -5.45 8.13
C THR A 47 -7.61 -5.33 7.68
N ALA A 48 -7.15 -4.10 7.39
CA ALA A 48 -5.79 -3.85 6.99
C ALA A 48 -4.85 -4.13 8.18
N VAL A 49 -3.68 -4.69 7.86
CA VAL A 49 -2.61 -4.88 8.84
C VAL A 49 -1.35 -4.22 8.28
N THR A 50 -0.73 -3.37 9.06
CA THR A 50 0.56 -2.75 8.75
C THR A 50 1.58 -3.18 9.80
N GLY A 51 2.70 -3.71 9.34
CA GLY A 51 3.85 -4.10 10.16
C GLY A 51 4.58 -2.91 10.79
N ASN A 52 5.80 -3.14 11.27
CA ASN A 52 6.64 -2.11 11.88
C ASN A 52 7.51 -1.37 10.85
N ASN A 53 7.94 -0.15 11.19
CA ASN A 53 8.90 0.63 10.42
C ASN A 53 8.47 0.84 8.96
N VAL A 54 7.18 1.09 8.72
CA VAL A 54 6.62 1.30 7.38
C VAL A 54 6.51 2.80 7.09
N SER A 55 6.87 3.19 5.88
CA SER A 55 6.73 4.57 5.40
C SER A 55 5.66 4.65 4.34
N ILE A 56 4.67 5.52 4.54
CA ILE A 56 3.49 5.67 3.71
C ILE A 56 3.36 7.14 3.31
N LEU A 57 3.37 7.42 2.01
CA LEU A 57 3.16 8.77 1.50
C LEU A 57 1.66 9.12 1.38
N HIS A 58 1.37 10.37 1.03
CA HIS A 58 0.01 10.85 0.81
C HIS A 58 -0.76 10.06 -0.26
N SER A 59 -2.09 10.11 -0.15
CA SER A 59 -3.04 9.56 -1.12
C SER A 59 -2.89 8.05 -1.37
N VAL A 60 -2.31 7.34 -0.40
CA VAL A 60 -2.24 5.88 -0.43
C VAL A 60 -3.58 5.28 -0.01
N THR A 61 -4.00 4.21 -0.68
CA THR A 61 -5.19 3.43 -0.33
C THR A 61 -4.82 1.99 -0.01
N LEU A 62 -5.14 1.54 1.21
CA LEU A 62 -5.13 0.13 1.63
C LEU A 62 -6.59 -0.36 1.69
N GLY A 63 -7.12 -0.74 0.53
CA GLY A 63 -8.56 -0.88 0.29
C GLY A 63 -9.02 -2.30 -0.03
N GLU A 64 -10.35 -2.48 -0.11
CA GLU A 64 -10.97 -3.71 -0.59
C GLU A 64 -11.21 -3.70 -2.10
N THR A 65 -11.52 -4.86 -2.68
CA THR A 65 -11.91 -4.98 -4.10
C THR A 65 -13.42 -4.93 -4.33
N GLY A 66 -14.21 -4.84 -3.24
CA GLY A 66 -15.68 -4.86 -3.28
C GLY A 66 -16.33 -6.22 -3.52
N LYS A 67 -15.55 -7.31 -3.58
CA LYS A 67 -16.03 -8.67 -3.90
C LYS A 67 -15.96 -9.67 -2.73
N ALA A 68 -15.35 -9.29 -1.61
CA ALA A 68 -15.04 -10.20 -0.51
C ALA A 68 -15.66 -9.72 0.80
N SER A 69 -16.18 -10.66 1.60
CA SER A 69 -16.56 -10.42 3.00
C SER A 69 -15.49 -10.93 3.96
N GLY A 70 -15.38 -10.32 5.14
CA GLY A 70 -14.40 -10.71 6.15
C GLY A 70 -13.05 -10.04 5.93
N ASP A 71 -11.97 -10.84 5.96
CA ASP A 71 -10.61 -10.34 5.73
C ASP A 71 -10.38 -10.01 4.24
N ARG A 72 -10.29 -8.71 3.94
CA ARG A 72 -10.47 -8.15 2.60
C ARG A 72 -9.56 -6.97 2.27
N HIS A 73 -8.68 -6.60 3.19
CA HIS A 73 -7.75 -5.48 3.04
C HIS A 73 -6.29 -5.96 3.10
N PRO A 74 -5.33 -5.15 2.63
CA PRO A 74 -3.93 -5.55 2.50
C PRO A 74 -3.24 -5.90 3.83
N LYS A 75 -2.18 -6.71 3.73
CA LYS A 75 -1.25 -7.06 4.80
C LYS A 75 0.14 -6.56 4.43
N ILE A 76 0.56 -5.45 5.03
CA ILE A 76 1.83 -4.79 4.77
C ILE A 76 2.87 -5.31 5.75
N GLY A 77 3.96 -5.89 5.25
CA GLY A 77 5.08 -6.36 6.04
C GLY A 77 5.95 -5.23 6.59
N ASP A 78 6.90 -5.60 7.45
CA ASP A 78 7.80 -4.65 8.11
C ASP A 78 8.75 -3.98 7.10
N GLY A 79 9.12 -2.72 7.33
CA GLY A 79 10.14 -2.02 6.53
C GLY A 79 9.69 -1.61 5.13
N VAL A 80 8.40 -1.73 4.80
CA VAL A 80 7.86 -1.43 3.46
C VAL A 80 7.84 0.08 3.21
N LEU A 81 8.20 0.49 2.00
CA LEU A 81 7.97 1.83 1.48
C LEU A 81 6.80 1.83 0.51
N ILE A 82 5.80 2.68 0.76
CA ILE A 82 4.65 2.90 -0.14
C ILE A 82 4.70 4.31 -0.70
N GLY A 83 4.98 4.43 -2.00
CA GLY A 83 5.03 5.71 -2.71
C GLY A 83 3.66 6.38 -2.82
N ALA A 84 3.69 7.69 -3.04
CA ALA A 84 2.51 8.55 -3.11
C ALA A 84 1.46 8.07 -4.11
N GLY A 85 0.18 8.24 -3.78
CA GLY A 85 -0.93 7.93 -4.70
C GLY A 85 -1.12 6.45 -5.04
N THR A 86 -0.47 5.55 -4.30
CA THR A 86 -0.56 4.10 -4.54
C THR A 86 -1.88 3.52 -4.05
N CYS A 87 -2.48 2.62 -4.83
CA CYS A 87 -3.64 1.84 -4.42
C CYS A 87 -3.28 0.36 -4.28
N ILE A 88 -3.45 -0.20 -3.08
CA ILE A 88 -3.25 -1.62 -2.77
C ILE A 88 -4.61 -2.21 -2.40
N LEU A 89 -5.11 -3.16 -3.21
CA LEU A 89 -6.50 -3.59 -3.15
C LEU A 89 -6.64 -5.09 -2.91
N GLY A 90 -7.45 -5.44 -1.92
CA GLY A 90 -7.81 -6.82 -1.57
C GLY A 90 -6.98 -7.39 -0.43
N ASN A 91 -7.32 -8.62 -0.02
CA ASN A 91 -6.55 -9.37 0.96
C ASN A 91 -5.30 -9.96 0.29
N ILE A 92 -4.32 -9.08 0.06
CA ILE A 92 -3.03 -9.42 -0.54
C ILE A 92 -1.90 -9.06 0.44
N LYS A 93 -0.78 -9.75 0.30
CA LYS A 93 0.42 -9.55 1.12
C LYS A 93 1.45 -8.72 0.39
N VAL A 94 1.95 -7.68 1.05
CA VAL A 94 3.16 -6.98 0.65
C VAL A 94 4.28 -7.45 1.57
N GLY A 95 5.24 -8.18 1.02
CA GLY A 95 6.34 -8.75 1.78
C GLY A 95 7.21 -7.68 2.44
N GLU A 96 7.90 -8.08 3.51
CA GLU A 96 8.81 -7.21 4.24
C GLU A 96 9.86 -6.54 3.32
N CYS A 97 10.21 -5.30 3.65
CA CYS A 97 11.19 -4.50 2.93
C CYS A 97 10.88 -4.38 1.43
N ALA A 98 9.63 -4.55 1.00
CA ALA A 98 9.23 -4.27 -0.37
C ALA A 98 9.13 -2.75 -0.60
N LYS A 99 9.29 -2.35 -1.86
CA LYS A 99 9.10 -0.97 -2.32
C LYS A 99 7.97 -0.93 -3.34
N ILE A 100 6.97 -0.10 -3.08
CA ILE A 100 5.87 0.17 -4.01
C ILE A 100 6.10 1.56 -4.61
N GLY A 101 6.29 1.64 -5.92
CA GLY A 101 6.48 2.93 -6.60
C GLY A 101 5.23 3.79 -6.55
N ALA A 102 5.41 5.11 -6.63
CA ALA A 102 4.29 6.05 -6.63
C ALA A 102 3.30 5.78 -7.78
N GLY A 103 2.02 6.05 -7.52
CA GLY A 103 0.93 5.88 -8.48
C GLY A 103 0.61 4.43 -8.88
N SER A 104 1.15 3.45 -8.16
CA SER A 104 0.98 2.04 -8.52
C SER A 104 -0.39 1.49 -8.11
N VAL A 105 -0.90 0.52 -8.88
CA VAL A 105 -2.11 -0.25 -8.53
C VAL A 105 -1.75 -1.71 -8.29
N VAL A 106 -1.72 -2.11 -7.02
CA VAL A 106 -1.30 -3.43 -6.57
C VAL A 106 -2.52 -4.28 -6.23
N ILE A 107 -2.69 -5.36 -6.99
CA ILE A 107 -3.84 -6.28 -6.88
C ILE A 107 -3.42 -7.75 -6.71
N LYS A 108 -2.11 -7.99 -6.48
CA LYS A 108 -1.50 -9.31 -6.28
C LYS A 108 -0.40 -9.19 -5.23
N ASP A 109 -0.10 -10.31 -4.57
CA ASP A 109 0.96 -10.39 -3.57
C ASP A 109 2.31 -9.90 -4.13
N VAL A 110 3.03 -9.14 -3.31
CA VAL A 110 4.35 -8.59 -3.60
C VAL A 110 5.39 -9.35 -2.78
N PRO A 111 6.37 -10.00 -3.40
CA PRO A 111 7.43 -10.71 -2.68
C PRO A 111 8.29 -9.79 -1.79
N PRO A 112 8.85 -10.31 -0.69
CA PRO A 112 9.78 -9.55 0.16
C PRO A 112 10.99 -9.01 -0.61
N ARG A 113 11.46 -7.84 -0.19
CA ARG A 113 12.66 -7.17 -0.72
C ARG A 113 12.64 -6.98 -2.23
N THR A 114 11.47 -6.73 -2.82
CA THR A 114 11.32 -6.44 -4.24
C THR A 114 10.70 -5.07 -4.47
N THR A 115 10.85 -4.55 -5.69
CA THR A 115 10.17 -3.32 -6.12
C THR A 115 9.06 -3.66 -7.11
N VAL A 116 7.87 -3.07 -6.94
CA VAL A 116 6.80 -3.10 -7.93
C VAL A 116 6.37 -1.69 -8.32
N VAL A 117 6.04 -1.50 -9.59
CA VAL A 117 5.62 -0.20 -10.15
C VAL A 117 4.52 -0.36 -11.19
N GLY A 118 3.73 0.70 -11.38
CA GLY A 118 2.80 0.84 -12.50
C GLY A 118 1.35 0.44 -12.18
N ASN A 119 0.49 0.57 -13.19
CA ASN A 119 -0.94 0.29 -13.10
C ASN A 119 -1.39 -0.60 -14.29
N PRO A 120 -1.64 -1.90 -14.09
CA PRO A 120 -1.43 -2.66 -12.85
C PRO A 120 0.06 -2.84 -12.54
N ALA A 121 0.39 -2.97 -11.25
CA ALA A 121 1.77 -3.05 -10.78
C ALA A 121 2.48 -4.32 -11.27
N LYS A 122 3.73 -4.16 -11.70
CA LYS A 122 4.61 -5.24 -12.16
C LYS A 122 5.90 -5.24 -11.35
N LEU A 123 6.47 -6.43 -11.17
CA LEU A 123 7.79 -6.62 -10.56
C LEU A 123 8.88 -6.03 -11.45
N VAL A 124 9.69 -5.16 -10.87
CA VAL A 124 10.95 -4.69 -11.47
C VAL A 124 11.92 -5.86 -11.57
N GLY A 125 12.55 -6.04 -12.74
CA GLY A 125 13.35 -7.24 -13.07
C GLY A 125 12.53 -8.46 -13.51
N GLY A 126 11.19 -8.34 -13.48
CA GLY A 126 10.27 -9.41 -13.89
C GLY A 126 10.20 -10.57 -12.88
N LYS A 127 9.40 -11.58 -13.22
CA LYS A 127 9.11 -12.71 -12.32
C LYS A 127 10.31 -13.64 -12.11
N ASN A 128 11.15 -13.80 -13.13
CA ASN A 128 12.22 -14.80 -13.13
C ASN A 128 13.49 -14.31 -12.43
N ASN A 129 13.74 -12.99 -12.44
CA ASN A 129 14.91 -12.39 -11.81
C ASN A 129 14.58 -11.02 -11.19
N PRO A 130 13.71 -10.98 -10.16
CA PRO A 130 13.31 -9.72 -9.56
C PRO A 130 14.52 -9.04 -8.90
N VAL A 131 14.64 -7.73 -9.09
CA VAL A 131 15.68 -6.95 -8.41
C VAL A 131 15.46 -6.99 -6.90
N LYS A 132 16.49 -7.38 -6.16
CA LYS A 132 16.46 -7.53 -4.71
C LYS A 132 17.03 -6.31 -3.99
N LEU A 133 16.28 -5.84 -2.99
CA LEU A 133 16.66 -4.70 -2.16
C LEU A 133 17.49 -5.20 -0.96
N ASP A 134 18.68 -4.62 -0.80
CA ASP A 134 19.62 -4.87 0.29
C ASP A 134 19.30 -3.98 1.51
N LYS A 135 18.98 -2.71 1.26
CA LYS A 135 18.58 -1.72 2.27
C LYS A 135 17.08 -1.80 2.58
N MET A 136 16.69 -1.26 3.73
CA MET A 136 15.28 -1.14 4.13
C MET A 136 14.65 0.09 3.48
N PRO A 137 13.72 -0.06 2.52
CA PRO A 137 13.24 1.06 1.70
C PRO A 137 12.53 2.14 2.51
N SER A 138 11.84 1.77 3.58
CA SER A 138 11.14 2.72 4.44
C SER A 138 12.07 3.73 5.13
N PHE A 139 13.34 3.36 5.36
CA PHE A 139 14.32 4.26 5.99
C PHE A 139 15.14 5.04 4.97
N THR A 140 15.40 4.44 3.79
CA THR A 140 16.14 5.15 2.74
C THR A 140 15.29 6.20 2.04
N MET A 141 13.95 6.04 2.03
CA MET A 141 13.01 6.90 1.30
C MET A 141 13.41 7.09 -0.18
N ASP A 142 14.06 6.06 -0.75
CA ASP A 142 14.50 6.07 -2.13
C ASP A 142 13.34 5.70 -3.05
N HIS A 143 12.78 6.71 -3.71
CA HIS A 143 11.61 6.55 -4.59
C HIS A 143 11.95 6.15 -6.02
N THR A 144 13.23 6.15 -6.44
CA THR A 144 13.59 6.08 -7.87
C THR A 144 14.54 4.93 -8.22
N SER A 145 15.42 4.50 -7.31
CA SER A 145 16.43 3.48 -7.66
C SER A 145 15.77 2.16 -8.06
N ASN A 146 16.36 1.46 -9.03
CA ASN A 146 15.83 0.26 -9.68
C ASN A 146 14.57 0.48 -10.55
N ILE A 147 13.91 1.63 -10.47
CA ILE A 147 12.74 1.96 -11.30
C ILE A 147 13.18 2.66 -12.58
N THR A 148 14.20 3.51 -12.51
CA THR A 148 14.77 4.22 -13.67
C THR A 148 15.30 3.28 -14.75
N GLU A 149 15.74 2.08 -14.35
CA GLU A 149 16.23 1.04 -15.27
C GLU A 149 15.09 0.16 -15.82
N PHE A 150 13.87 0.32 -15.32
CA PHE A 150 12.72 -0.52 -15.69
C PHE A 150 12.01 -0.04 -16.96
N TYR A 151 12.20 1.22 -17.36
CA TYR A 151 11.71 1.75 -18.63
C TYR A 151 12.89 2.29 -19.44
N ASP A 152 12.94 1.96 -20.73
CA ASP A 152 13.99 2.40 -21.66
C ASP A 152 14.03 3.93 -21.86
N TYR A 153 13.06 4.66 -21.26
CA TYR A 153 13.00 6.10 -21.18
C TYR A 153 12.17 6.52 -19.96
N CYS A 154 12.84 7.01 -18.91
CA CYS A 154 12.23 7.67 -17.76
C CYS A 154 12.55 9.18 -17.81
N ILE A 155 11.55 10.01 -17.51
CA ILE A 155 11.61 11.49 -17.52
C ILE A 155 12.27 11.99 -16.23
#